data_AF-A0A7C3GN06-F1
#
_entry.id   AF-A0A7C3GN06-F1
#
_cell.length_a   1.000
_cell.length_b   1.000
_cell.length_c   1.000
_cell.angle_alpha   90.00
_cell.angle_beta   90.00
_cell.angle_gamma   90.00
#
_symmetry.space_group_name_H-M   'P 1'
#
loop_
_entity.id
_entity.type
_entity.pdbx_description
1 polymer ?
#
loop_
_entity_poly.entity_id
_entity_poly.type
_entity_poly.pdbx_seq_one_letter_code
_entity_poly.pdbx_strand_id
1 'polypeptide(L)'
;DARVAKRNIDTHIDQAPLVIALGPGFVAGQDCHAVIETKRGHWLGRVIWQGAAIPNTGIPGIIGGQGAERVLRASRAGTVSWRRAIGDRVQAGDVLGHVAGTAVLAPFAGVIRGQIAEGNQVKAGMKIGDVDARAAVEACFTISDKALSIGGGVLEAILTHRA
;
A
#
# COMPACT_ATOMS: atom_id res chain seq x y z
N ASP A 1 -2.76 11.53 -10.59
CA ASP A 1 -2.33 10.13 -10.35
C ASP A 1 -1.20 10.14 -9.33
N ALA A 2 -1.12 9.15 -8.44
CA ALA A 2 -0.06 9.04 -7.43
C ALA A 2 0.25 7.57 -7.12
N ARG A 3 1.54 7.21 -7.12
CA ARG A 3 2.02 5.85 -6.82
C ARG A 3 3.13 5.88 -5.77
N VAL A 4 3.23 4.83 -4.96
CA VAL A 4 4.34 4.64 -4.01
C VAL A 4 5.25 3.52 -4.51
N ALA A 5 6.18 3.85 -5.41
CA ALA A 5 7.11 2.89 -6.00
C ALA A 5 8.33 2.58 -5.11
N LYS A 6 8.56 3.37 -4.05
CA LYS A 6 9.70 3.25 -3.11
C LYS A 6 11.08 3.51 -3.72
N ARG A 7 11.11 3.92 -4.98
CA ARG A 7 12.26 4.38 -5.76
C ARG A 7 11.73 5.27 -6.88
N ASN A 8 12.53 6.23 -7.34
CA ASN A 8 12.20 6.98 -8.54
C ASN A 8 12.28 6.04 -9.76
N ILE A 9 11.21 5.98 -10.55
CA ILE A 9 11.14 5.16 -11.77
C ILE A 9 10.88 5.97 -13.03
N ASP A 10 10.28 7.16 -12.89
CA ASP A 10 9.84 8.00 -14.01
C ASP A 10 9.45 9.42 -13.57
N THR A 11 9.81 9.86 -12.36
CA THR A 11 9.39 11.17 -11.81
C THR A 11 10.51 12.19 -11.94
N HIS A 12 10.20 13.36 -12.47
CA HIS A 12 11.13 14.49 -12.58
C HIS A 12 10.44 15.79 -12.18
N ILE A 13 11.23 16.72 -11.62
CA ILE A 13 10.70 17.96 -11.03
C ILE A 13 10.06 18.88 -12.08
N ASP A 14 10.46 18.77 -13.34
CA ASP A 14 10.00 19.58 -14.48
C ASP A 14 8.75 19.03 -15.18
N GLN A 15 8.18 17.91 -14.71
CA GLN A 15 7.00 17.29 -15.34
C GLN A 15 5.71 18.11 -15.18
N ALA A 16 5.66 19.03 -14.22
CA ALA A 16 4.53 19.91 -13.98
C ALA A 16 4.98 21.14 -13.16
N PRO A 17 4.18 22.23 -13.12
CA PRO A 17 4.45 23.36 -12.24
C PRO A 17 4.59 22.99 -10.76
N LEU A 18 3.94 21.90 -10.34
CA LEU A 18 4.07 21.32 -9.01
C LEU A 18 4.09 19.79 -9.13
N VAL A 19 5.17 19.18 -8.64
CA VAL A 19 5.39 17.74 -8.64
C VAL A 19 5.52 17.29 -7.19
N ILE A 20 4.55 16.52 -6.71
CA ILE A 20 4.51 16.01 -5.34
C ILE A 20 4.71 14.50 -5.36
N ALA A 21 5.78 14.02 -4.74
CA ALA A 21 6.06 12.60 -4.61
C ALA A 21 5.52 12.03 -3.29
N LEU A 22 5.20 10.74 -3.27
CA LEU A 22 4.69 10.05 -2.08
C LEU A 22 5.71 9.02 -1.57
N GLY A 23 6.22 9.26 -0.36
CA GLY A 23 7.01 8.30 0.38
C GLY A 23 8.46 8.16 -0.10
N PRO A 24 9.13 7.06 0.27
CA PRO A 24 10.56 6.91 0.03
C PRO A 24 10.92 6.79 -1.45
N GLY A 25 12.17 7.11 -1.77
CA GLY A 25 12.72 6.94 -3.10
C GLY A 25 12.73 8.21 -3.96
N PHE A 26 12.36 9.35 -3.37
CA PHE A 26 12.38 10.67 -3.99
C PHE A 26 13.00 11.68 -3.04
N VAL A 27 13.64 12.71 -3.61
CA VAL A 27 14.24 13.83 -2.88
C VAL A 27 13.61 15.13 -3.38
N ALA A 28 12.95 15.86 -2.47
CA ALA A 28 12.44 17.19 -2.73
C ALA A 28 13.61 18.16 -3.02
N GLY A 29 13.44 18.99 -4.05
CA GLY A 29 14.48 19.85 -4.62
C GLY A 29 15.37 19.17 -5.66
N GLN A 30 15.17 17.88 -5.94
CA GLN A 30 15.89 17.15 -7.00
C GLN A 30 14.92 16.41 -7.93
N ASP A 31 14.16 15.45 -7.39
CA ASP A 31 13.21 14.64 -8.17
C ASP A 31 11.82 15.30 -8.29
N CYS A 32 11.48 16.15 -7.32
CA CYS A 32 10.15 16.72 -7.16
C CYS A 32 10.21 17.99 -6.29
N HIS A 33 9.11 18.73 -6.24
CA HIS A 33 9.00 19.95 -5.45
C HIS A 33 8.71 19.66 -3.97
N ALA A 34 7.97 18.59 -3.69
CA ALA A 34 7.68 18.15 -2.32
C ALA A 34 7.56 16.63 -2.23
N VAL A 35 7.90 16.08 -1.07
CA VAL A 35 7.66 14.68 -0.72
C VAL A 35 6.69 14.60 0.46
N ILE A 36 5.68 13.74 0.37
CA ILE A 36 4.80 13.45 1.52
C ILE A 36 5.30 12.21 2.24
N GLU A 37 5.48 12.30 3.57
CA GLU A 37 5.86 11.14 4.38
C GLU A 37 4.74 10.09 4.43
N THR A 38 5.08 8.83 4.17
CA THR A 38 4.11 7.71 4.09
C THR A 38 4.36 6.60 5.10
N LYS A 39 5.44 6.67 5.88
CA LYS A 39 5.72 5.76 6.99
C LYS A 39 4.81 6.12 8.16
N ARG A 40 4.13 5.11 8.71
CA ARG A 40 3.35 5.27 9.94
C ARG A 40 4.26 5.73 11.09
N GLY A 41 3.78 6.71 11.86
CA GLY A 41 4.49 7.34 12.96
C GLY A 41 4.12 8.82 13.06
N HIS A 42 4.84 9.57 13.90
CA HIS A 42 4.57 10.98 14.20
C HIS A 42 4.65 11.92 12.98
N TRP A 43 5.31 11.48 11.91
CA TRP A 43 5.55 12.29 10.72
C TRP A 43 4.63 11.95 9.55
N LEU A 44 3.73 10.97 9.69
CA LEU A 44 2.87 10.51 8.62
C LEU A 44 2.04 11.67 8.03
N GLY A 45 2.08 11.83 6.71
CA GLY A 45 1.36 12.89 5.99
C GLY A 45 2.07 14.24 5.95
N ARG A 46 3.22 14.40 6.62
CA ARG A 46 3.96 15.67 6.63
C ARG A 46 4.51 15.99 5.23
N VAL A 47 4.41 17.27 4.85
CA VAL A 47 5.05 17.82 3.65
C VAL A 47 6.53 18.08 3.91
N ILE A 48 7.38 17.55 3.04
CA ILE A 48 8.84 17.73 3.05
C ILE A 48 9.19 18.53 1.80
N TRP A 49 9.53 19.80 1.97
CA TRP A 49 9.91 20.71 0.88
C TRP A 49 11.39 20.59 0.47
N GLN A 50 12.23 20.01 1.32
CA GLN A 50 13.63 19.76 1.05
C GLN A 50 14.07 18.44 1.69
N GLY A 51 14.70 17.56 0.91
CA GLY A 51 15.15 16.24 1.38
C GLY A 51 14.16 15.11 1.09
N ALA A 52 14.27 13.98 1.78
CA ALA A 52 13.54 12.75 1.47
C ALA A 52 12.70 12.25 2.65
N ALA A 53 11.65 11.47 2.34
CA ALA A 53 10.91 10.70 3.35
C ALA A 53 11.75 9.56 3.93
N ILE A 54 11.30 9.01 5.06
CA ILE A 54 11.97 7.88 5.73
C ILE A 54 12.09 6.68 4.77
N PRO A 55 13.30 6.08 4.63
CA PRO A 55 13.53 4.96 3.73
C PRO A 55 12.56 3.79 3.92
N ASN A 56 12.26 3.08 2.83
CA ASN A 56 11.44 1.88 2.88
C ASN A 56 12.14 0.80 3.71
N THR A 57 11.54 0.43 4.85
CA THR A 57 12.07 -0.62 5.74
C THR A 57 11.89 -2.04 5.18
N GLY A 58 11.01 -2.22 4.21
CA GLY A 58 10.61 -3.55 3.71
C GLY A 58 9.68 -4.32 4.65
N ILE A 59 9.52 -3.87 5.89
CA ILE A 59 8.72 -4.53 6.93
C ILE A 59 7.30 -3.95 6.95
N PRO A 60 6.25 -4.76 6.72
CA PRO A 60 4.87 -4.31 6.89
C PRO A 60 4.59 -3.87 8.32
N GLY A 61 3.84 -2.78 8.49
CA GLY A 61 3.38 -2.36 9.82
C GLY A 61 2.42 -3.38 10.43
N ILE A 62 2.46 -3.47 11.76
CA ILE A 62 1.59 -4.32 12.58
C ILE A 62 0.16 -3.77 12.54
N ILE A 63 -0.82 -4.64 12.31
CA ILE A 63 -2.25 -4.34 12.32
C ILE A 63 -2.96 -5.45 13.09
N GLY A 64 -3.66 -5.11 14.18
CA GLY A 64 -4.37 -6.10 15.00
C GLY A 64 -3.45 -7.19 15.56
N GLY A 65 -2.19 -6.83 15.89
CA GLY A 65 -1.19 -7.78 16.36
C GLY A 65 -0.48 -8.58 15.26
N GLN A 66 -0.89 -8.44 13.99
CA GLN A 66 -0.30 -9.19 12.87
C GLN A 66 0.57 -8.30 11.98
N GLY A 67 1.77 -8.78 11.63
CA GLY A 67 2.81 -8.07 10.89
C GLY A 67 2.88 -8.42 9.41
N ALA A 68 3.83 -9.27 9.02
CA ALA A 68 4.10 -9.64 7.64
C ALA A 68 3.17 -10.75 7.13
N GLU A 69 2.78 -11.63 8.03
CA GLU A 69 1.88 -12.77 7.84
C GLU A 69 0.50 -12.36 7.31
N ARG A 70 0.05 -11.13 7.57
CA ARG A 70 -1.19 -10.59 7.01
C ARG A 70 -1.14 -10.38 5.50
N VAL A 71 0.06 -10.25 4.93
CA VAL A 71 0.27 -9.96 3.51
C VAL A 71 0.34 -11.27 2.75
N LEU A 72 -0.70 -11.55 1.96
CA LEU A 72 -0.75 -12.74 1.12
C LEU A 72 0.21 -12.59 -0.06
N ARG A 73 1.06 -13.59 -0.27
CA ARG A 73 2.01 -13.65 -1.37
C ARG A 73 1.76 -14.88 -2.23
N ALA A 74 1.94 -14.72 -3.53
CA ALA A 74 1.87 -15.83 -4.47
C ALA A 74 3.01 -16.83 -4.19
N SER A 75 2.67 -18.08 -3.91
CA SER A 75 3.66 -19.15 -3.71
C SER A 75 4.42 -19.49 -5.00
N ARG A 76 3.80 -19.25 -6.16
CA ARG A 76 4.36 -19.50 -7.49
C ARG A 76 3.89 -18.45 -8.50
N ALA A 77 4.50 -18.45 -9.68
CA ALA A 77 4.02 -17.64 -10.79
C ALA A 77 2.77 -18.25 -11.46
N GLY A 78 1.90 -17.39 -11.99
CA GLY A 78 0.76 -17.76 -12.82
C GLY A 78 -0.48 -16.90 -12.57
N THR A 79 -1.63 -17.37 -13.03
CA THR A 79 -2.91 -16.66 -12.94
C THR A 79 -3.53 -16.77 -11.54
N VAL A 80 -3.98 -15.64 -10.99
CA VAL A 80 -4.77 -15.59 -9.74
C VAL A 80 -6.23 -15.88 -10.02
N SER A 81 -6.86 -16.66 -9.15
CA SER A 81 -8.32 -16.83 -9.09
C SER A 81 -8.84 -16.82 -7.66
N TRP A 82 -9.87 -16.05 -7.36
CA TRP A 82 -10.42 -15.89 -6.02
C TRP A 82 -11.73 -16.66 -5.83
N ARG A 83 -11.92 -17.20 -4.61
CA ARG A 83 -13.18 -17.84 -4.17
C ARG A 83 -13.91 -17.04 -3.10
N ARG A 84 -13.23 -16.04 -2.54
CA ARG A 84 -13.72 -15.12 -1.51
C ARG A 84 -13.47 -13.70 -1.98
N ALA A 85 -14.23 -12.75 -1.46
CA ALA A 85 -14.14 -11.34 -1.82
C ALA A 85 -13.61 -10.49 -0.67
N ILE A 86 -13.14 -9.28 -1.00
CA ILE A 86 -12.89 -8.23 0.00
C ILE A 86 -14.17 -8.01 0.83
N GLY A 87 -14.02 -8.00 2.16
CA GLY A 87 -15.12 -7.93 3.11
C GLY A 87 -15.55 -9.28 3.70
N ASP A 88 -15.15 -10.41 3.10
CA ASP A 88 -15.44 -11.72 3.65
C ASP A 88 -14.64 -11.98 4.94
N ARG A 89 -15.33 -12.54 5.95
CA ARG A 89 -14.70 -13.06 7.15
C ARG A 89 -14.14 -14.45 6.89
N VAL A 90 -12.97 -14.73 7.44
CA VAL A 90 -12.25 -16.00 7.23
C VAL A 90 -11.65 -16.50 8.54
N GLN A 91 -11.43 -17.81 8.62
CA GLN A 91 -10.68 -18.51 9.65
C GLN A 91 -9.31 -18.94 9.13
N ALA A 92 -8.37 -19.23 10.04
CA ALA A 92 -7.07 -19.77 9.66
C ALA A 92 -7.23 -21.06 8.84
N GLY A 93 -6.53 -21.14 7.71
CA GLY A 93 -6.60 -22.30 6.80
C GLY A 93 -7.71 -22.24 5.74
N ASP A 94 -8.62 -21.26 5.81
CA ASP A 94 -9.65 -21.10 4.77
C ASP A 94 -9.02 -20.86 3.39
N VAL A 95 -9.57 -21.51 2.36
CA VAL A 95 -9.15 -21.30 0.97
C VAL A 95 -9.75 -20.00 0.45
N LEU A 96 -8.89 -19.01 0.21
CA LEU A 96 -9.26 -17.70 -0.31
C LEU A 96 -9.37 -17.68 -1.83
N GLY A 97 -8.53 -18.49 -2.49
CA GLY A 97 -8.32 -18.49 -3.93
C GLY A 97 -7.18 -19.43 -4.31
N HIS A 98 -6.69 -19.31 -5.54
CA HIS A 98 -5.62 -20.11 -6.10
C HIS A 98 -4.69 -19.27 -6.97
N VAL A 99 -3.42 -19.65 -7.05
CA VAL A 99 -2.46 -19.17 -8.05
C VAL A 99 -1.95 -20.37 -8.83
N ALA A 100 -2.23 -20.43 -10.14
CA ALA A 100 -1.89 -21.58 -10.99
C ALA A 100 -2.30 -22.93 -10.36
N GLY A 101 -3.52 -22.99 -9.82
CA GLY A 101 -4.09 -24.18 -9.17
C GLY A 101 -3.61 -24.43 -7.73
N THR A 102 -2.63 -23.69 -7.22
CA THR A 102 -2.16 -23.81 -5.83
C THR A 102 -2.99 -22.92 -4.90
N ALA A 103 -3.57 -23.49 -3.84
CA ALA A 103 -4.42 -22.75 -2.91
C ALA A 103 -3.68 -21.60 -2.20
N VAL A 104 -4.38 -20.48 -2.05
CA VAL A 104 -4.00 -19.36 -1.18
C VAL A 104 -4.84 -19.46 0.08
N LEU A 105 -4.18 -19.66 1.21
CA LEU A 105 -4.83 -19.89 2.50
C LEU A 105 -4.85 -18.63 3.36
N ALA A 106 -5.90 -18.48 4.16
CA ALA A 106 -5.95 -17.48 5.21
C ALA A 106 -4.92 -17.81 6.31
N PRO A 107 -4.01 -16.88 6.66
CA PRO A 107 -2.97 -17.12 7.66
C PRO A 107 -3.52 -17.14 9.09
N PHE A 108 -4.64 -16.47 9.33
CA PHE A 108 -5.30 -16.33 10.63
C PHE A 108 -6.77 -15.90 10.43
N ALA A 109 -7.54 -15.87 11.52
CA ALA A 109 -8.91 -15.37 11.50
C ALA A 109 -8.97 -13.84 11.32
N GLY A 110 -9.81 -13.36 10.40
CA GLY A 110 -9.88 -11.94 10.08
C GLY A 110 -10.87 -11.61 8.98
N VAL A 111 -10.64 -10.48 8.30
CA VAL A 111 -11.39 -10.07 7.10
C VAL A 111 -10.46 -9.88 5.92
N ILE A 112 -10.86 -10.33 4.73
CA ILE A 112 -10.10 -10.07 3.50
C ILE A 112 -10.20 -8.58 3.18
N ARG A 113 -9.06 -7.89 3.14
CA ARG A 113 -9.02 -6.43 2.96
C ARG A 113 -8.42 -6.00 1.61
N GLY A 114 -7.63 -6.86 0.99
CA GLY A 114 -7.02 -6.56 -0.31
C GLY A 114 -6.86 -7.81 -1.14
N GLN A 115 -7.08 -7.66 -2.43
CA GLN A 115 -6.90 -8.69 -3.46
C GLN A 115 -6.39 -8.01 -4.73
N ILE A 116 -5.40 -8.62 -5.39
CA ILE A 116 -5.08 -8.26 -6.77
C ILE A 116 -6.26 -8.70 -7.66
N ALA A 117 -6.49 -7.98 -8.77
CA ALA A 117 -7.61 -8.29 -9.65
C ALA A 117 -7.60 -9.76 -10.12
N GLU A 118 -8.81 -10.34 -10.22
CA GLU A 118 -9.05 -11.66 -10.76
C GLU A 118 -8.42 -11.82 -12.14
N GLY A 119 -7.79 -12.97 -12.41
CA GLY A 119 -7.18 -13.26 -13.71
C GLY A 119 -5.80 -12.63 -13.95
N ASN A 120 -5.28 -11.81 -13.03
CA ASN A 120 -3.95 -11.22 -13.19
C ASN A 120 -2.82 -12.26 -13.14
N GLN A 121 -1.80 -12.05 -13.97
CA GLN A 121 -0.53 -12.79 -13.91
C GLN A 121 0.33 -12.27 -12.77
N VAL A 122 0.79 -13.16 -11.91
CA VAL A 122 1.67 -12.84 -10.78
C VAL A 122 2.96 -13.63 -10.83
N LYS A 123 4.00 -13.09 -10.17
CA LYS A 123 5.28 -13.77 -9.95
C LYS A 123 5.31 -14.40 -8.56
N ALA A 124 6.12 -15.43 -8.37
CA ALA A 124 6.37 -15.97 -7.03
C ALA A 124 6.85 -14.85 -6.08
N GLY A 125 6.34 -14.84 -4.85
CA GLY A 125 6.62 -13.84 -3.84
C GLY A 125 5.89 -12.50 -4.02
N MET A 126 5.20 -12.28 -5.14
CA MET A 126 4.42 -11.06 -5.38
C MET A 126 3.29 -10.95 -4.35
N LYS A 127 3.07 -9.75 -3.79
CA LYS A 127 1.91 -9.48 -2.94
C LYS A 127 0.64 -9.60 -3.79
N ILE A 128 -0.29 -10.45 -3.37
CA ILE A 128 -1.56 -10.69 -4.05
C ILE A 128 -2.78 -10.36 -3.19
N GLY A 129 -2.60 -10.14 -1.88
CA GLY A 129 -3.71 -9.74 -1.02
C GLY A 129 -3.30 -9.39 0.40
N ASP A 130 -4.28 -9.17 1.27
CA ASP A 130 -4.11 -8.81 2.68
C ASP A 130 -5.32 -9.27 3.51
N VAL A 131 -5.08 -9.86 4.68
CA VAL A 131 -6.13 -10.20 5.67
C VAL A 131 -5.95 -9.31 6.90
N ASP A 132 -7.00 -8.61 7.34
CA ASP A 132 -6.96 -7.72 8.49
C ASP A 132 -7.47 -8.43 9.75
N ALA A 133 -6.60 -8.62 10.73
CA ALA A 133 -6.89 -9.32 11.98
C ALA A 133 -7.89 -8.58 12.89
N ARG A 134 -8.13 -7.28 12.66
CA ARG A 134 -9.13 -6.53 13.41
C ARG A 134 -10.56 -6.93 13.05
N ALA A 135 -10.75 -7.60 11.90
CA ALA A 135 -12.02 -8.15 11.45
C ALA A 135 -13.18 -7.13 11.38
N ALA A 136 -12.88 -5.84 11.17
CA ALA A 136 -13.85 -4.78 10.93
C ALA A 136 -14.16 -4.70 9.43
N VAL A 137 -15.33 -5.18 9.02
CA VAL A 137 -15.74 -5.30 7.60
C VAL A 137 -15.91 -3.92 6.96
N GLU A 138 -16.51 -2.99 7.69
CA GLU A 138 -16.70 -1.59 7.31
C GLU A 138 -15.38 -0.89 6.97
N ALA A 139 -14.27 -1.32 7.56
CA ALA A 139 -12.96 -0.75 7.28
C ALA A 139 -12.45 -1.11 5.86
N CYS A 140 -13.03 -2.12 5.20
CA CYS A 140 -12.72 -2.46 3.80
C CYS A 140 -13.29 -1.42 2.82
N PHE A 141 -14.32 -0.67 3.23
CA PHE A 141 -15.08 0.24 2.38
C PHE A 141 -14.97 1.70 2.81
N THR A 142 -14.03 2.00 3.69
CA THR A 142 -13.72 3.37 4.15
C THR A 142 -12.27 3.73 3.86
N ILE A 143 -12.01 5.03 3.72
CA ILE A 143 -10.65 5.53 3.52
C ILE A 143 -9.89 5.38 4.83
N SER A 144 -8.76 4.67 4.80
CA SER A 144 -7.94 4.47 6.00
C SER A 144 -7.40 5.79 6.55
N ASP A 145 -7.18 5.82 7.86
CA ASP A 145 -6.42 6.85 8.58
C ASP A 145 -5.16 7.31 7.82
N LYS A 146 -4.35 6.34 7.37
CA LYS A 146 -3.11 6.59 6.65
C LYS A 146 -3.34 7.26 5.31
N ALA A 147 -4.34 6.81 4.56
CA ALA A 147 -4.66 7.39 3.26
C ALA A 147 -5.19 8.83 3.44
N LEU A 148 -6.00 9.09 4.47
CA LEU A 148 -6.45 10.43 4.82
C LEU A 148 -5.27 11.35 5.20
N SER A 149 -4.34 10.91 6.04
CA SER A 149 -3.17 11.71 6.40
C SER A 149 -2.28 12.03 5.20
N ILE A 150 -2.05 11.06 4.31
CA ILE A 150 -1.25 11.27 3.09
C ILE A 150 -1.98 12.23 2.14
N GLY A 151 -3.28 12.03 1.91
CA GLY A 151 -4.09 12.90 1.07
C GLY A 151 -4.17 14.33 1.62
N GLY A 152 -4.26 14.48 2.93
CA GLY A 152 -4.18 15.76 3.62
C GLY A 152 -2.86 16.47 3.39
N GLY A 153 -1.72 15.77 3.48
CA GLY A 153 -0.41 16.32 3.15
C GLY A 153 -0.29 16.77 1.69
N VAL A 154 -0.85 16.00 0.75
CA VAL A 154 -0.90 16.42 -0.66
C VAL A 154 -1.73 17.70 -0.81
N LEU A 155 -2.89 17.78 -0.18
CA LEU A 155 -3.74 18.97 -0.22
C LEU A 155 -3.04 20.18 0.41
N GLU A 156 -2.36 20.00 1.54
CA GLU A 156 -1.54 21.04 2.18
C GLU A 156 -0.46 21.55 1.22
N ALA A 157 0.29 20.65 0.58
CA ALA A 157 1.32 21.03 -0.38
C ALA A 157 0.75 21.83 -1.55
N ILE A 158 -0.40 21.42 -2.10
CA ILE A 158 -1.08 22.16 -3.19
C ILE A 158 -1.50 23.56 -2.74
N LEU A 159 -2.12 23.68 -1.56
CA LEU A 159 -2.68 24.95 -1.09
C LEU A 159 -1.61 25.94 -0.58
N THR A 160 -0.45 25.44 -0.16
CA THR A 160 0.63 26.26 0.41
C THR A 160 1.77 26.52 -0.57
N HIS A 161 1.83 25.79 -1.69
CA HIS A 161 2.81 26.06 -2.73
C HIS A 161 2.58 27.45 -3.33
N ARG A 162 3.57 28.32 -3.15
CA ARG A 162 3.63 29.61 -3.82
C ARG A 162 4.53 29.45 -5.02
N ALA A 163 3.95 29.57 -6.22
CA ALA A 163 4.68 29.60 -7.48
C ALA A 163 5.58 30.84 -7.58
#